data_AF-A0AAN5D374-F1
#
_entry.id   AF-A0AAN5D374-F1
#
_cell.length_a   1.000
_cell.length_b   1.000
_cell.length_c   1.000
_cell.angle_alpha   90.00
_cell.angle_beta   90.00
_cell.angle_gamma   90.00
#
_symmetry.space_group_name_H-M   'P 1'
#
loop_
_entity.id
_entity.type
_entity.pdbx_description
1 polymer ?
#
loop_
_entity_poly.entity_id
_entity_poly.type
_entity_poly.pdbx_seq_one_letter_code
_entity_poly.pdbx_strand_id
1 'polypeptide(L)'
;NQSIINILLNAILLANVLGFEYFGRDHDEKDQLMMLPELDWFSRRGGTIFLFGPPGDPQYFKWEILFLALSIIIISPFLIFFTLDAMRNISKTNTKFLSGYTRAMARRLFITFIVQCLGAVVCYIVPLTFMLSFMLIDPHFVPGWLCACLRFLFVSCFQTLFNVNNYQFCLFFILKNPSYRKASFFTSLSNVTWFSGSYKKEISSGYTQARRMFHMFLVK
;
A
#
# COMPACT_ATOMS: atom_id res chain seq x y z
N ASN A 1 4.50 25.17 10.74
CA ASN A 1 3.12 24.88 10.26
C ASN A 1 3.00 23.50 9.64
N GLN A 2 3.82 23.11 8.66
CA GLN A 2 3.74 21.76 8.04
C GLN A 2 3.89 20.61 9.06
N SER A 3 4.81 20.73 10.02
CA SER A 3 5.00 19.72 11.07
C SER A 3 3.75 19.54 11.95
N ILE A 4 3.01 20.62 12.25
CA ILE A 4 1.78 20.56 13.05
C ILE A 4 0.69 19.80 12.28
N ILE A 5 0.54 20.09 10.99
CA ILE A 5 -0.41 19.39 10.13
C ILE A 5 -0.06 17.89 10.08
N ASN A 6 1.22 17.54 9.91
CA ASN A 6 1.64 16.14 9.90
C ASN A 6 1.36 15.42 11.23
N ILE A 7 1.59 16.07 12.37
CA ILE A 7 1.26 15.50 13.68
C ILE A 7 -0.24 15.24 13.79
N LEU A 8 -1.07 16.20 13.36
CA LEU A 8 -2.53 16.06 13.39
C LEU A 8 -3.02 14.94 12.47
N LEU A 9 -2.49 14.82 11.25
CA LEU A 9 -2.84 13.73 10.33
C LEU A 9 -2.44 12.37 10.90
N ASN A 10 -1.28 12.25 11.54
CA ASN A 10 -0.85 11.01 12.20
C ASN A 10 -1.73 10.67 13.41
N ALA A 11 -2.18 11.68 14.18
CA ALA A 11 -3.11 11.47 15.27
C ALA A 11 -4.46 10.91 14.78
N ILE A 12 -4.97 11.39 13.65
CA ILE A 12 -6.17 10.83 13.02
C ILE A 12 -5.96 9.37 12.60
N LEU A 13 -4.80 9.05 12.00
CA LEU A 13 -4.47 7.67 11.64
C LEU A 13 -4.38 6.75 12.86
N LEU A 14 -3.78 7.22 13.96
CA LEU A 14 -3.74 6.48 15.22
C LEU A 14 -5.14 6.27 15.80
N ALA A 15 -6.01 7.29 15.71
CA ALA A 15 -7.39 7.18 16.14
C ALA A 15 -8.16 6.10 15.38
N ASN A 16 -7.92 5.93 14.06
CA ASN A 16 -8.51 4.82 13.31
C ASN A 16 -8.07 3.45 13.86
N VAL A 17 -6.78 3.28 14.21
CA VAL A 17 -6.30 2.02 14.77
C VAL A 17 -7.01 1.69 16.08
N LEU A 18 -7.17 2.68 16.96
CA LEU A 18 -7.90 2.53 18.21
C LEU A 18 -9.41 2.32 17.98
N GLY A 19 -9.97 2.97 16.95
CA GLY A 19 -11.35 2.77 16.51
C GLY A 19 -11.60 1.33 16.08
N PHE A 20 -10.72 0.77 15.24
CA PHE A 20 -10.78 -0.64 14.86
C PHE A 20 -10.68 -1.59 16.06
N GLU A 21 -9.85 -1.29 17.05
CA GLU A 21 -9.75 -2.12 18.26
C GLU A 21 -11.05 -2.05 19.10
N TYR A 22 -11.63 -0.85 19.25
CA TYR A 22 -12.81 -0.63 20.07
C TYR A 22 -14.11 -1.12 19.40
N PHE A 23 -14.30 -0.79 18.12
CA PHE A 23 -15.49 -1.14 17.34
C PHE A 23 -15.37 -2.49 16.63
N GLY A 24 -14.16 -3.04 16.49
CA GLY A 24 -13.89 -4.37 15.94
C GLY A 24 -14.19 -5.50 16.92
N ARG A 25 -15.20 -5.32 17.77
CA ARG A 25 -15.72 -6.34 18.68
C ARG A 25 -16.79 -7.19 18.01
N ASP A 26 -17.01 -8.38 18.55
CA ASP A 26 -18.06 -9.27 18.07
C ASP A 26 -19.45 -8.66 18.25
N HIS A 27 -20.37 -9.07 17.38
CA HIS A 27 -21.80 -8.78 17.46
C HIS A 27 -22.41 -9.36 18.74
N ASP A 28 -23.40 -8.67 19.32
CA ASP A 28 -24.03 -9.11 20.58
C ASP A 28 -24.73 -10.47 20.45
N GLU A 29 -25.18 -10.81 19.24
CA GLU A 29 -25.85 -12.09 18.91
C GLU A 29 -24.92 -13.12 18.24
N LYS A 30 -23.60 -13.02 18.45
CA LYS A 30 -22.62 -13.91 17.78
C LYS A 30 -22.91 -15.41 17.96
N ASP A 31 -23.41 -15.81 19.13
CA ASP A 31 -23.66 -17.22 19.44
C ASP A 31 -24.79 -17.79 18.57
N GLN A 32 -25.79 -16.97 18.24
CA GLN A 32 -26.87 -17.36 17.33
C GLN A 32 -26.39 -17.43 15.88
N LEU A 33 -25.58 -16.45 15.46
CA LEU A 33 -25.00 -16.42 14.12
C LEU A 33 -24.05 -17.59 13.88
N MET A 34 -23.35 -18.07 14.90
CA MET A 34 -22.48 -19.25 14.83
C MET A 34 -23.25 -20.56 14.62
N MET A 35 -24.56 -20.61 14.90
CA MET A 35 -25.40 -21.78 14.63
C MET A 35 -25.83 -21.89 13.16
N LEU A 36 -25.56 -20.86 12.34
CA LEU A 36 -25.90 -20.90 10.92
C LEU A 36 -25.07 -21.96 10.19
N PRO A 37 -25.72 -22.77 9.32
CA PRO A 37 -25.02 -23.85 8.60
C PRO A 37 -23.91 -23.34 7.68
N GLU A 38 -24.01 -22.08 7.24
CA GLU A 38 -23.00 -21.41 6.42
C GLU A 38 -21.70 -21.11 7.17
N LEU A 39 -21.76 -21.03 8.51
CA LEU A 39 -20.60 -20.76 9.37
C LEU A 39 -20.04 -22.02 10.04
N ASP A 40 -20.81 -23.11 10.08
CA ASP A 40 -20.38 -24.38 10.67
C ASP A 40 -19.06 -24.88 10.07
N TRP A 41 -18.87 -24.76 8.75
CA TRP A 41 -17.61 -25.19 8.12
C TRP A 41 -16.41 -24.32 8.55
N PHE A 42 -16.61 -23.03 8.82
CA PHE A 42 -15.56 -22.14 9.33
C PHE A 42 -15.23 -22.48 10.78
N SER A 43 -16.25 -22.70 11.61
CA SER A 43 -16.10 -23.12 13.01
C SER A 43 -15.25 -24.41 13.12
N ARG A 44 -15.50 -25.38 12.24
CA ARG A 44 -14.76 -26.66 12.19
C ARG A 44 -13.28 -26.53 11.82
N ARG A 45 -12.88 -25.49 11.08
CA ARG A 45 -11.45 -25.28 10.73
C ARG A 45 -10.61 -24.81 11.91
N GLY A 46 -11.24 -24.33 12.98
CA GLY A 46 -10.57 -23.71 14.12
C GLY A 46 -10.07 -22.30 13.80
N GLY A 47 -9.85 -21.51 14.85
CA GLY A 47 -9.43 -20.11 14.78
C GLY A 47 -10.48 -19.15 15.35
N THR A 48 -10.06 -17.91 15.60
CA THR A 48 -10.94 -16.85 16.09
C THR A 48 -11.66 -16.22 14.91
N ILE A 49 -12.98 -16.35 14.84
CA ILE A 49 -13.82 -15.72 13.82
C ILE A 49 -14.39 -14.44 14.40
N PHE A 50 -14.07 -13.31 13.79
CA PHE A 50 -14.69 -12.03 14.13
C PHE A 50 -16.01 -11.90 13.36
N LEU A 51 -17.10 -11.79 14.11
CA LEU A 51 -18.46 -11.70 13.58
C LEU A 51 -19.00 -10.30 13.82
N PHE A 52 -19.04 -9.48 12.78
CA PHE A 52 -19.50 -8.09 12.89
C PHE A 52 -21.02 -7.94 12.80
N GLY A 53 -21.75 -8.98 12.38
CA GLY A 53 -23.21 -8.98 12.26
C GLY A 53 -23.69 -9.66 10.98
N PRO A 54 -25.02 -9.77 10.79
CA PRO A 54 -25.61 -10.23 9.54
C PRO A 54 -25.35 -9.24 8.38
N PRO A 55 -25.50 -9.67 7.11
CA PRO A 55 -25.35 -8.78 5.96
C PRO A 55 -26.29 -7.58 6.06
N GLY A 56 -25.77 -6.36 5.92
CA GLY A 56 -26.55 -5.13 6.02
C GLY A 56 -26.69 -4.56 7.44
N ASP A 57 -26.31 -5.28 8.49
CA ASP A 57 -26.28 -4.75 9.86
C ASP A 57 -25.01 -5.12 10.63
N PRO A 58 -23.88 -4.44 10.36
CA PRO A 58 -22.62 -4.69 11.07
C PRO A 58 -22.57 -4.02 12.46
N GLN A 59 -23.72 -3.76 13.09
CA GLN A 59 -23.95 -3.19 14.42
C GLN A 59 -23.01 -2.06 14.86
N TYR A 60 -21.86 -2.39 15.47
CA TYR A 60 -20.88 -1.42 15.96
C TYR A 60 -19.86 -1.01 14.89
N PHE A 61 -19.52 -1.93 13.99
CA PHE A 61 -18.48 -1.75 12.99
C PHE A 61 -18.87 -0.72 11.91
N LYS A 62 -20.16 -0.43 11.71
CA LYS A 62 -20.61 0.66 10.81
C LYS A 62 -20.06 2.03 11.22
N TRP A 63 -19.92 2.28 12.53
CA TRP A 63 -19.39 3.55 13.02
C TRP A 63 -17.90 3.69 12.71
N GLU A 64 -17.16 2.59 12.81
CA GLU A 64 -15.75 2.56 12.41
C GLU A 64 -15.58 2.78 10.91
N ILE A 65 -16.40 2.14 10.08
CA ILE A 65 -16.35 2.36 8.62
C ILE A 65 -16.62 3.83 8.29
N LEU A 66 -17.58 4.47 8.97
CA LEU A 66 -17.87 5.89 8.79
C LEU A 66 -16.70 6.76 9.26
N PHE A 67 -16.11 6.46 10.41
CA PHE A 67 -14.95 7.17 10.93
C PHE A 67 -13.73 7.05 10.00
N LEU A 68 -13.45 5.84 9.51
CA LEU A 68 -12.43 5.57 8.52
C LEU A 68 -12.67 6.35 7.24
N ALA A 69 -13.89 6.33 6.69
CA ALA A 69 -14.25 7.07 5.48
C ALA A 69 -14.04 8.59 5.66
N LEU A 70 -14.48 9.13 6.79
CA LEU A 70 -14.28 10.54 7.15
C LEU A 70 -12.79 10.87 7.25
N SER A 71 -12.00 10.01 7.89
CA SER A 71 -10.55 10.20 8.02
C SER A 71 -9.86 10.23 6.66
N ILE A 72 -10.25 9.34 5.73
CA ILE A 72 -9.72 9.31 4.37
C ILE A 72 -10.07 10.59 3.62
N ILE A 73 -11.32 11.05 3.71
CA ILE A 73 -11.77 12.30 3.07
C ILE A 73 -10.98 13.50 3.60
N ILE A 74 -10.68 13.53 4.89
CA ILE A 74 -9.90 14.61 5.50
C ILE A 74 -8.43 14.53 5.08
N ILE A 75 -7.80 13.35 5.16
CA ILE A 75 -6.35 13.18 4.95
C ILE A 75 -5.97 13.25 3.46
N SER A 76 -6.79 12.66 2.58
CA SER A 76 -6.52 12.55 1.14
C SER A 76 -6.16 13.86 0.44
N PRO A 77 -6.93 14.97 0.57
CA PRO A 77 -6.60 16.22 -0.11
C PRO A 77 -5.26 16.81 0.34
N PHE A 78 -4.88 16.68 1.62
CA PHE A 78 -3.58 17.13 2.10
C PHE A 78 -2.44 16.28 1.54
N LEU A 79 -2.61 14.96 1.48
CA LEU A 79 -1.63 14.08 0.86
C LEU A 79 -1.44 14.40 -0.63
N ILE A 80 -2.53 14.61 -1.37
CA ILE A 80 -2.48 15.00 -2.78
C ILE A 80 -1.78 16.36 -2.92
N PHE A 81 -2.15 17.34 -2.09
CA PHE A 81 -1.55 18.67 -2.11
C PHE A 81 -0.03 18.61 -1.84
N PHE A 82 0.41 17.93 -0.78
CA PHE A 82 1.83 17.81 -0.46
C PHE A 82 2.60 17.04 -1.53
N THR A 83 1.99 16.01 -2.12
CA THR A 83 2.60 15.27 -3.22
C THR A 83 2.80 16.19 -4.42
N LEU A 84 1.77 16.95 -4.81
CA LEU A 84 1.83 17.91 -5.92
C LEU A 84 2.80 19.08 -5.64
N ASP A 85 2.85 19.59 -4.41
CA ASP A 85 3.78 20.65 -4.02
C ASP A 85 5.23 20.15 -4.05
N ALA A 86 5.50 18.98 -3.49
CA ALA A 86 6.80 18.33 -3.58
C ALA A 86 7.22 18.13 -5.05
N MET A 87 6.30 17.70 -5.91
CA MET A 87 6.55 17.59 -7.35
C MET A 87 6.89 18.93 -7.99
N ARG A 88 6.12 19.98 -7.69
CA ARG A 88 6.36 21.33 -8.22
C ARG A 88 7.70 21.86 -7.74
N ASN A 89 8.06 21.63 -6.48
CA ASN A 89 9.32 22.08 -5.92
C ASN A 89 10.53 21.34 -6.53
N ILE A 90 10.44 20.01 -6.69
CA ILE A 90 11.42 19.21 -7.43
C ILE A 90 11.50 19.67 -8.89
N SER A 91 10.37 20.01 -9.50
CA SER A 91 10.32 20.52 -10.87
C SER A 91 11.06 21.85 -11.02
N LYS A 92 10.91 22.78 -10.05
CA LYS A 92 11.53 24.11 -10.05
C LYS A 92 13.01 24.10 -9.67
N THR A 93 13.42 23.24 -8.73
CA THR A 93 14.83 23.07 -8.34
C THR A 93 15.69 22.41 -9.42
N ASN A 94 15.07 21.90 -10.50
CA ASN A 94 15.76 21.35 -11.69
C ASN A 94 16.65 22.33 -12.46
N THR A 95 16.50 23.65 -12.28
CA THR A 95 17.18 24.61 -13.18
C THR A 95 18.54 25.08 -12.67
N LYS A 96 18.91 24.81 -11.40
CA LYS A 96 20.06 25.50 -10.80
C LYS A 96 21.33 24.66 -10.52
N PHE A 97 21.31 23.42 -9.98
CA PHE A 97 22.59 22.82 -9.50
C PHE A 97 22.72 21.27 -9.43
N LEU A 98 22.03 20.46 -10.26
CA LEU A 98 22.20 18.98 -10.23
C LEU A 98 22.62 18.37 -11.57
N SER A 99 23.58 17.43 -11.53
CA SER A 99 23.99 16.67 -12.71
C SER A 99 22.78 15.97 -13.35
N GLY A 100 22.72 15.94 -14.69
CA GLY A 100 21.60 15.34 -15.42
C GLY A 100 21.31 13.88 -15.03
N TYR A 101 22.30 13.17 -14.49
CA TYR A 101 22.15 11.82 -13.95
C TYR A 101 21.24 11.77 -12.71
N THR A 102 21.44 12.67 -11.75
CA THR A 102 20.64 12.70 -10.51
C THR A 102 19.19 13.07 -10.81
N ARG A 103 18.98 13.96 -11.79
CA ARG A 103 17.65 14.34 -12.31
C ARG A 103 16.92 13.16 -12.95
N ALA A 104 17.61 12.40 -13.80
CA ALA A 104 17.04 11.22 -14.45
C ALA A 104 16.67 10.14 -13.41
N MET A 105 17.46 10.01 -12.34
CA MET A 105 17.18 9.07 -11.26
C MET A 105 15.94 9.48 -10.45
N ALA A 106 15.84 10.73 -9.99
CA ALA A 106 14.70 11.23 -9.22
C ALA A 106 13.38 11.09 -9.99
N ARG A 107 13.37 11.42 -11.30
CA ARG A 107 12.17 11.26 -12.15
C ARG A 107 11.72 9.80 -12.25
N ARG A 108 12.66 8.85 -12.35
CA ARG A 108 12.34 7.41 -12.41
C ARG A 108 11.75 6.92 -11.10
N LEU A 109 12.32 7.31 -9.96
CA LEU A 109 11.78 6.98 -8.64
C LEU A 109 10.34 7.48 -8.50
N PHE A 110 10.09 8.71 -8.95
CA PHE A 110 8.77 9.33 -8.86
C PHE A 110 7.72 8.64 -9.73
N ILE A 111 8.04 8.32 -10.99
CA ILE A 111 7.11 7.58 -11.87
C ILE A 111 6.78 6.23 -11.25
N THR A 112 7.78 5.54 -10.71
CA THR A 112 7.54 4.27 -10.00
C THR A 112 6.61 4.49 -8.81
N PHE A 113 6.83 5.52 -7.99
CA PHE A 113 5.96 5.84 -6.85
C PHE A 113 4.50 6.11 -7.26
N ILE A 114 4.25 6.87 -8.33
CA ILE A 114 2.87 7.08 -8.82
C ILE A 114 2.24 5.74 -9.24
N VAL A 115 2.95 4.93 -10.02
CA VAL A 115 2.42 3.64 -10.48
C VAL A 115 2.15 2.72 -9.30
N GLN A 116 2.99 2.75 -8.26
CA GLN A 116 2.79 2.02 -7.02
C GLN A 116 1.55 2.52 -6.27
N CYS A 117 1.38 3.83 -6.14
CA CYS A 117 0.24 4.43 -5.46
C CYS A 117 -1.07 4.11 -6.20
N LEU A 118 -1.08 4.23 -7.53
CA LEU A 118 -2.23 3.86 -8.36
C LEU A 118 -2.53 2.36 -8.26
N GLY A 119 -1.49 1.53 -8.29
CA GLY A 119 -1.61 0.09 -8.09
C GLY A 119 -2.18 -0.25 -6.71
N ALA A 120 -1.77 0.44 -5.65
CA ALA A 120 -2.35 0.29 -4.33
C ALA A 120 -3.82 0.70 -4.30
N VAL A 121 -4.19 1.83 -4.91
CA VAL A 121 -5.61 2.24 -4.99
C VAL A 121 -6.46 1.19 -5.69
N VAL A 122 -6.02 0.71 -6.86
CA VAL A 122 -6.78 -0.26 -7.65
C VAL A 122 -6.82 -1.64 -7.01
N CYS A 123 -5.69 -2.12 -6.48
CA CYS A 123 -5.59 -3.48 -5.95
C CYS A 123 -5.96 -3.61 -4.46
N TYR A 124 -6.03 -2.51 -3.71
CA TYR A 124 -6.31 -2.52 -2.27
C TYR A 124 -7.58 -1.74 -1.93
N ILE A 125 -7.61 -0.44 -2.25
CA ILE A 125 -8.73 0.42 -1.87
C ILE A 125 -10.03 -0.01 -2.54
N VAL A 126 -10.00 -0.34 -3.85
CA VAL A 126 -11.21 -0.75 -4.58
C VAL A 126 -11.79 -2.08 -4.04
N PRO A 127 -11.03 -3.18 -3.92
CA PRO A 127 -11.53 -4.41 -3.29
C PRO A 127 -12.05 -4.21 -1.86
N LEU A 128 -11.32 -3.45 -1.04
CA LEU A 128 -11.70 -3.20 0.35
C LEU A 128 -13.01 -2.42 0.43
N THR A 129 -13.12 -1.31 -0.32
CA THR A 129 -14.36 -0.51 -0.36
C THR A 129 -15.53 -1.33 -0.88
N PHE A 130 -15.30 -2.21 -1.85
CA PHE A 130 -16.33 -3.11 -2.36
C PHE A 130 -16.79 -4.14 -1.32
N MET A 131 -15.86 -4.76 -0.59
CA MET A 131 -16.20 -5.66 0.53
C MET A 131 -16.96 -4.93 1.64
N LEU A 132 -16.52 -3.73 2.03
CA LEU A 132 -17.18 -2.92 3.05
C LEU A 132 -18.57 -2.45 2.60
N SER A 133 -18.75 -2.17 1.30
CA SER A 133 -20.05 -1.80 0.74
C SER A 133 -21.07 -2.93 0.91
N PHE A 134 -20.68 -4.19 0.72
CA PHE A 134 -21.55 -5.34 0.96
C PHE A 134 -21.82 -5.65 2.43
N MET A 135 -20.99 -5.17 3.35
CA MET A 135 -21.32 -5.22 4.77
C MET A 135 -22.44 -4.24 5.13
N LEU A 136 -22.46 -3.07 4.48
CA LEU A 136 -23.44 -2.01 4.76
C LEU A 136 -24.74 -2.16 3.96
N ILE A 137 -24.67 -2.70 2.74
CA ILE A 137 -25.81 -2.83 1.83
C ILE A 137 -26.17 -4.31 1.73
N ASP A 138 -27.40 -4.65 2.12
CA ASP A 138 -27.92 -6.01 1.96
C ASP A 138 -28.00 -6.40 0.46
N PRO A 139 -27.23 -7.41 0.02
CA PRO A 139 -27.13 -7.80 -1.39
C PRO A 139 -28.33 -8.61 -1.90
N HIS A 140 -29.49 -8.60 -1.25
CA HIS A 140 -30.69 -9.34 -1.68
C HIS A 140 -31.08 -9.16 -3.17
N PHE A 141 -30.72 -8.03 -3.78
CA PHE A 141 -30.97 -7.73 -5.20
C PHE A 141 -29.94 -8.33 -6.17
N VAL A 142 -28.81 -8.83 -5.68
CA VAL A 142 -27.69 -9.32 -6.50
C VAL A 142 -27.86 -10.81 -6.77
N PRO A 143 -27.88 -11.26 -8.05
CA PRO A 143 -28.04 -12.68 -8.36
C PRO A 143 -26.83 -13.49 -7.86
N GLY A 144 -27.08 -14.68 -7.31
CA GLY A 144 -26.05 -15.49 -6.65
C GLY A 144 -24.83 -15.84 -7.52
N TRP A 145 -25.02 -16.03 -8.83
CA TRP A 145 -23.92 -16.28 -9.76
C TRP A 145 -22.95 -15.09 -9.87
N LEU A 146 -23.48 -13.86 -9.80
CA LEU A 146 -22.66 -12.66 -9.85
C LEU A 146 -21.86 -12.52 -8.55
N CYS A 147 -22.50 -12.78 -7.39
CA CYS A 147 -21.80 -12.84 -6.11
C CYS A 147 -20.69 -13.88 -6.09
N ALA A 148 -20.90 -15.07 -6.67
CA ALA A 148 -19.87 -16.11 -6.77
C ALA A 148 -18.67 -15.65 -7.64
N CYS A 149 -18.94 -15.06 -8.82
CA CYS A 149 -17.90 -14.49 -9.67
C CYS A 149 -17.12 -13.37 -8.98
N LEU A 150 -17.81 -12.45 -8.31
CA LEU A 150 -17.19 -11.36 -7.56
C LEU A 150 -16.32 -11.90 -6.43
N ARG A 151 -16.81 -12.85 -5.63
CA ARG A 151 -15.99 -13.51 -4.59
C ARG A 151 -14.72 -14.12 -5.16
N PHE A 152 -14.80 -14.83 -6.28
CA PHE A 152 -13.62 -15.40 -6.93
C PHE A 152 -12.63 -14.33 -7.39
N LEU A 153 -13.11 -13.26 -8.03
CA LEU A 153 -12.25 -12.17 -8.48
C LEU A 153 -11.57 -11.47 -7.30
N PHE A 154 -12.31 -11.11 -6.26
CA PHE A 154 -11.76 -10.36 -5.14
C PHE A 154 -10.86 -11.21 -4.23
N VAL A 155 -11.29 -12.42 -3.87
CA VAL A 155 -10.55 -13.28 -2.94
C VAL A 155 -9.40 -14.00 -3.64
N SER A 156 -9.58 -14.50 -4.87
CA SER A 156 -8.54 -15.30 -5.52
C SER A 156 -7.66 -14.45 -6.44
N CYS A 157 -8.24 -13.58 -7.28
CA CYS A 157 -7.44 -12.84 -8.26
C CYS A 157 -6.76 -11.61 -7.62
N PHE A 158 -7.53 -10.71 -7.01
CA PHE A 158 -7.01 -9.47 -6.44
C PHE A 158 -6.09 -9.71 -5.25
N GLN A 159 -6.45 -10.61 -4.33
CA GLN A 159 -5.60 -10.95 -3.18
C GLN A 159 -4.26 -11.59 -3.61
N THR A 160 -4.27 -12.46 -4.63
CA THR A 160 -3.04 -13.10 -5.11
C THR A 160 -2.14 -12.09 -5.80
N LEU A 161 -2.72 -11.20 -6.62
CA LEU A 161 -1.99 -10.06 -7.20
C LEU A 161 -1.40 -9.16 -6.10
N PHE A 162 -2.13 -8.95 -5.00
CA PHE A 162 -1.67 -8.16 -3.85
C PHE A 162 -0.46 -8.78 -3.14
N ASN A 163 -0.51 -10.09 -2.84
CA ASN A 163 0.58 -10.77 -2.13
C ASN A 163 1.89 -10.73 -2.93
N VAL A 164 1.79 -10.74 -4.26
CA VAL A 164 2.94 -10.66 -5.16
C VAL A 164 3.44 -9.20 -5.32
N ASN A 165 2.57 -8.21 -5.09
CA ASN A 165 2.86 -6.80 -5.32
C ASN A 165 4.02 -6.27 -4.45
N ASN A 166 4.07 -6.66 -3.17
CA ASN A 166 5.15 -6.24 -2.25
C ASN A 166 6.54 -6.66 -2.77
N TYR A 167 6.66 -7.86 -3.33
CA TYR A 167 7.92 -8.35 -3.92
C TYR A 167 8.20 -7.72 -5.29
N GLN A 168 7.16 -7.50 -6.10
CA GLN A 168 7.27 -6.83 -7.39
C GLN A 168 7.77 -5.40 -7.26
N PHE A 169 7.41 -4.68 -6.20
CA PHE A 169 7.89 -3.32 -5.97
C PHE A 169 9.40 -3.24 -5.75
N CYS A 170 9.96 -4.14 -4.94
CA CYS A 170 11.41 -4.26 -4.76
C CYS A 170 12.10 -4.71 -6.04
N LEU A 171 11.55 -5.72 -6.74
CA LEU A 171 12.09 -6.22 -7.99
C LEU A 171 12.09 -5.17 -9.10
N PHE A 172 11.01 -4.39 -9.24
CA PHE A 172 10.91 -3.34 -10.25
C PHE A 172 11.96 -2.25 -10.00
N PHE A 173 12.19 -1.89 -8.74
CA PHE A 173 13.23 -0.95 -8.35
C PHE A 173 14.63 -1.46 -8.70
N ILE A 174 14.92 -2.72 -8.38
CA ILE A 174 16.21 -3.38 -8.66
C ILE A 174 16.43 -3.49 -10.17
N LEU A 175 15.43 -3.94 -10.92
CA LEU A 175 15.49 -4.13 -12.37
C LEU A 175 15.62 -2.80 -13.13
N LYS A 176 14.91 -1.75 -12.71
CA LYS A 176 14.98 -0.42 -13.36
C LYS A 176 16.26 0.35 -13.07
N ASN A 177 17.05 -0.05 -12.07
CA ASN A 177 18.28 0.64 -11.74
C ASN A 177 19.43 0.13 -12.65
N PRO A 178 19.95 0.95 -13.58
CA PRO A 178 21.03 0.51 -14.47
C PRO A 178 22.33 0.19 -13.71
N SER A 179 22.52 0.78 -12.52
CA SER A 179 23.67 0.50 -11.65
C SER A 179 23.69 -0.95 -11.15
N TYR A 180 22.52 -1.51 -10.78
CA TYR A 180 22.41 -2.92 -10.39
C TYR A 180 22.48 -3.86 -11.59
N ARG A 181 21.98 -3.42 -12.76
CA ARG A 181 22.07 -4.20 -14.00
C ARG A 181 23.51 -4.42 -14.44
N LYS A 182 24.36 -3.40 -14.31
CA LYS A 182 25.80 -3.53 -14.58
C LYS A 182 26.52 -4.37 -13.53
N ALA A 183 26.18 -4.22 -12.24
CA ALA A 183 26.79 -5.01 -11.17
C ALA A 183 26.46 -6.50 -11.29
N SER A 184 25.20 -6.87 -11.51
CA SER A 184 24.78 -8.28 -11.69
C SER A 184 25.40 -8.91 -12.95
N PHE A 185 25.49 -8.16 -14.05
CA PHE A 185 26.17 -8.62 -15.26
C PHE A 185 27.68 -8.76 -15.03
N PHE A 186 28.33 -7.83 -14.33
CA PHE A 186 29.74 -7.91 -13.99
C PHE A 186 30.06 -8.98 -12.94
N THR A 187 29.17 -9.28 -11.99
CA THR A 187 29.36 -10.41 -11.05
C THR A 187 29.26 -11.75 -11.77
N SER A 188 28.37 -11.85 -12.76
CA SER A 188 28.33 -13.01 -13.67
C SER A 188 29.56 -13.12 -14.56
N LEU A 189 30.19 -12.00 -14.94
CA LEU A 189 31.43 -11.96 -15.75
C LEU A 189 32.72 -12.05 -14.92
N SER A 190 32.74 -11.62 -13.67
CA SER A 190 33.91 -11.70 -12.78
C SER A 190 34.16 -13.11 -12.27
N ASN A 191 33.13 -13.96 -12.28
CA ASN A 191 33.30 -15.41 -12.15
C ASN A 191 33.94 -16.04 -13.40
N VAL A 192 34.13 -15.27 -14.49
CA VAL A 192 34.69 -15.74 -15.76
C VAL A 192 36.06 -15.12 -16.07
N THR A 193 36.50 -13.98 -15.52
CA THR A 193 37.92 -13.53 -15.70
C THR A 193 38.38 -12.33 -14.83
N TRP A 194 39.66 -12.41 -14.48
CA TRP A 194 40.67 -11.55 -13.83
C TRP A 194 40.69 -9.99 -13.98
N PHE A 195 39.59 -9.26 -14.22
CA PHE A 195 39.66 -7.78 -14.27
C PHE A 195 39.60 -7.11 -12.88
N SER A 196 40.74 -7.09 -12.18
CA SER A 196 40.98 -6.36 -10.94
C SER A 196 41.71 -5.04 -11.21
N GLY A 197 41.15 -3.90 -10.79
CA GLY A 197 41.89 -2.64 -10.75
C GLY A 197 41.02 -1.38 -10.69
N SER A 198 40.47 -0.94 -11.83
CA SER A 198 39.99 0.44 -11.95
C SER A 198 38.51 0.69 -11.67
N TYR A 199 37.64 -0.31 -11.75
CA TYR A 199 36.18 -0.10 -11.62
C TYR A 199 35.64 0.00 -10.20
N LYS A 200 36.44 -0.35 -9.18
CA LYS A 200 36.01 -0.36 -7.77
C LYS A 200 35.71 1.05 -7.22
N LYS A 201 36.28 2.10 -7.83
CA LYS A 201 36.16 3.49 -7.36
C LYS A 201 34.83 4.16 -7.73
N GLU A 202 34.24 3.84 -8.89
CA GLU A 202 32.98 4.47 -9.34
C GLU A 202 31.73 3.89 -8.66
N ILE A 203 31.71 2.60 -8.35
CA ILE A 203 30.54 1.94 -7.73
C ILE A 203 30.36 2.43 -6.28
N SER A 204 31.45 2.67 -5.55
CA SER A 204 31.42 3.23 -4.19
C SER A 204 30.74 4.62 -4.12
N SER A 205 30.92 5.44 -5.17
CA SER A 205 30.34 6.79 -5.25
C SER A 205 28.80 6.76 -5.33
N GLY A 206 28.24 5.87 -6.15
CA GLY A 206 26.78 5.77 -6.36
C GLY A 206 26.01 5.31 -5.11
N TYR A 207 26.54 4.35 -4.35
CA TYR A 207 25.94 3.91 -3.09
C TYR A 207 25.95 5.01 -2.03
N THR A 208 27.04 5.79 -1.97
CA THR A 208 27.15 6.92 -1.04
C THR A 208 26.11 8.01 -1.35
N GLN A 209 25.81 8.24 -2.63
CA GLN A 209 24.81 9.22 -3.06
C GLN A 209 23.36 8.75 -2.83
N ALA A 210 23.04 7.48 -3.12
CA ALA A 210 21.72 6.91 -2.82
C ALA A 210 21.45 6.87 -1.30
N ARG A 211 22.45 6.51 -0.49
CA ARG A 211 22.39 6.56 0.97
C ARG A 211 22.16 7.97 1.49
N ARG A 212 22.83 8.98 0.92
CA ARG A 212 22.61 10.40 1.28
C ARG A 212 21.21 10.89 0.89
N MET A 213 20.66 10.45 -0.24
CA MET A 213 19.27 10.79 -0.61
C MET A 213 18.25 10.15 0.34
N PHE A 214 18.41 8.88 0.72
CA PHE A 214 17.55 8.25 1.72
C PHE A 214 17.65 8.93 3.09
N HIS A 215 18.85 9.34 3.50
CA HIS A 215 19.05 10.06 4.75
C HIS A 215 18.43 11.47 4.75
N MET A 216 18.33 12.13 3.59
CA MET A 216 17.61 13.41 3.48
C MET A 216 16.09 13.26 3.54
N PHE A 217 15.55 12.11 3.13
CA PHE A 217 14.12 11.82 3.24
C PHE A 217 13.70 11.35 4.63
N LEU A 218 14.61 10.73 5.39
CA LEU A 218 14.33 10.20 6.73
C LEU A 218 14.67 11.14 7.89
N VAL A 219 15.43 12.22 7.65
CA VAL A 219 15.88 13.18 8.69
C VAL A 219 15.23 14.55 8.52
N LYS A 220 13.96 14.60 8.12
CA LYS A 220 13.15 15.83 8.19
C LYS A 220 11.82 15.57 8.85
#